data_AF-A0A059F5X8-F1
#
_entry.id   AF-A0A059F5X8-F1
#
_cell.length_a   1.000
_cell.length_b   1.000
_cell.length_c   1.000
_cell.angle_alpha   90.00
_cell.angle_beta   90.00
_cell.angle_gamma   90.00
#
_symmetry.space_group_name_H-M   'P 1'
#
loop_
_entity.id
_entity.type
_entity.pdbx_description
1 polymer ?
#
loop_
_entity_poly.entity_id
_entity_poly.type
_entity_poly.pdbx_seq_one_letter_code
_entity_poly.pdbx_strand_id
1 'polypeptide(L)'
;MDRELNKYVHLSFFDEHPMSFRAKNEGTIEDVVQLKIRPEVILKPGVMFCTEVSNKRGSKIVPISDFSDTDVDEDILFMRLNWKDPAVLERKSVAVKYEILVPDLVEPDYILL
;
A
#
# COMPACT_ATOMS: atom_id res chain seq x y z
N MET A 1 -1.65 18.21 12.71
CA MET A 1 -0.60 17.31 13.20
C MET A 1 -0.10 16.60 11.96
N ASP A 2 0.98 17.11 11.36
CA ASP A 2 1.62 16.41 10.26
C ASP A 2 2.08 15.08 10.81
N ARG A 3 1.46 14.00 10.32
CA ARG A 3 1.93 12.66 10.63
C ARG A 3 3.25 12.55 9.90
N GLU A 4 4.37 12.42 10.61
CA GLU A 4 5.72 12.27 10.05
C GLU A 4 5.84 10.94 9.29
N LEU A 5 5.09 10.76 8.21
CA LEU A 5 5.04 9.51 7.44
C LEU A 5 6.29 9.32 6.60
N ASN A 6 7.06 10.39 6.39
CA ASN A 6 8.37 10.35 5.73
C ASN A 6 9.40 9.44 6.43
N LYS A 7 9.14 8.99 7.66
CA LYS A 7 9.99 8.01 8.37
C LYS A 7 9.66 6.55 8.05
N TYR A 8 8.63 6.31 7.24
CA TYR A 8 8.24 4.97 6.82
C TYR A 8 8.57 4.76 5.35
N VAL A 9 8.92 3.52 5.02
CA VAL A 9 8.86 3.01 3.66
C VAL A 9 7.41 2.60 3.38
N HIS A 10 6.82 3.19 2.34
CA HIS A 10 5.45 2.92 1.92
C HIS A 10 5.45 1.77 0.91
N LEU A 11 4.80 0.66 1.24
CA LEU A 11 4.63 -0.49 0.36
C LEU A 11 3.17 -0.59 -0.08
N SER A 12 2.94 -0.74 -1.39
CA SER A 12 1.62 -0.96 -1.96
C SER A 12 1.29 -2.44 -2.08
N PHE A 13 0.01 -2.79 -1.97
CA PHE A 13 -0.48 -4.16 -2.23
C PHE A 13 -0.52 -4.50 -3.72
N PHE A 14 -0.59 -3.47 -4.57
CA PHE A 14 -0.72 -3.60 -6.02
C PHE A 14 0.45 -2.94 -6.74
N ASP A 15 0.73 -3.44 -7.94
CA ASP A 15 1.68 -2.83 -8.88
C ASP A 15 1.15 -1.51 -9.45
N GLU A 16 -0.16 -1.34 -9.46
CA GLU A 16 -0.79 -0.10 -9.85
C GLU A 16 -0.95 0.78 -8.61
N HIS A 17 -0.35 1.97 -8.61
CA HIS A 17 -0.56 2.97 -7.57
C HIS A 17 -0.91 4.32 -8.21
N PRO A 18 -1.92 5.07 -7.72
CA PRO A 18 -2.31 6.35 -8.31
C PRO A 18 -1.15 7.36 -8.41
N MET A 19 -0.22 7.35 -7.45
CA MET A 19 0.95 8.23 -7.48
C MET A 19 1.97 7.83 -8.56
N SER A 20 2.19 6.53 -8.82
CA SER A 20 3.11 6.11 -9.87
C SER A 20 2.55 6.41 -11.25
N PHE A 21 1.23 6.24 -11.43
CA PHE A 21 0.53 6.66 -12.65
C PHE A 21 0.68 8.16 -12.92
N ARG A 22 0.49 8.99 -11.88
CA ARG A 22 0.65 10.44 -11.99
C ARG A 22 2.09 10.84 -12.30
N ALA A 23 3.08 10.27 -11.61
CA ALA A 23 4.49 10.59 -11.81
C ALA A 23 4.99 10.24 -13.23
N LYS A 24 4.49 9.13 -13.81
CA LYS A 24 4.74 8.77 -15.21
C LYS A 24 4.13 9.78 -16.17
N ASN A 25 2.86 10.15 -15.98
CA ASN A 25 2.16 11.10 -16.85
C ASN A 25 2.77 12.51 -16.80
N GLU A 26 3.25 12.93 -15.64
CA GLU A 26 3.92 14.22 -15.45
C GLU A 26 5.41 14.19 -15.89
N GLY A 27 5.92 13.04 -16.36
CA GLY A 27 7.30 12.88 -16.81
C GLY A 27 8.35 13.08 -15.69
N THR A 28 7.93 13.01 -14.43
CA THR A 28 8.83 13.22 -13.28
C THR A 28 9.62 11.95 -12.95
N ILE A 29 9.08 10.78 -13.30
CA ILE A 29 9.77 9.49 -13.21
C ILE A 29 9.58 8.76 -14.54
N GLU A 30 10.66 8.66 -15.32
CA GLU A 30 10.65 8.00 -16.64
C GLU A 30 10.54 6.48 -16.52
N ASP A 31 11.29 5.88 -15.59
CA ASP A 31 11.29 4.45 -15.34
C ASP A 31 10.97 4.14 -13.87
N VAL A 32 9.78 3.60 -13.63
CA VAL A 32 9.35 3.19 -12.28
C VAL A 32 9.70 1.71 -12.13
N VAL A 33 10.73 1.43 -11.33
CA VAL A 33 11.08 0.07 -10.92
C VAL A 33 10.24 -0.34 -9.72
N GLN A 34 9.70 -1.56 -9.76
CA GLN A 34 8.91 -2.12 -8.67
C GLN A 34 9.65 -3.28 -8.03
N LEU A 35 9.94 -3.15 -6.75
CA LEU A 35 10.56 -4.20 -5.96
C LEU A 35 9.45 -5.00 -5.27
N LYS A 36 9.44 -6.30 -5.50
CA LYS A 36 8.53 -7.21 -4.79
C LYS A 36 9.11 -7.50 -3.41
N ILE A 37 8.31 -7.28 -2.38
CA ILE A 37 8.75 -7.45 -0.99
C ILE A 37 8.11 -8.72 -0.40
N ARG A 38 8.91 -9.49 0.32
CA ARG A 38 8.51 -10.65 1.10
C ARG A 38 7.47 -10.24 2.16
N PRO A 39 6.28 -10.87 2.20
CA PRO A 39 5.22 -10.51 3.13
C PRO A 39 5.64 -10.53 4.60
N GLU A 40 6.64 -11.34 4.96
CA GLU A 40 7.18 -11.45 6.32
C GLU A 40 7.70 -10.11 6.88
N VAL A 41 7.89 -9.09 6.04
CA VAL A 41 8.21 -7.71 6.46
C VAL A 41 7.15 -7.15 7.44
N ILE A 42 5.90 -7.60 7.35
CA ILE A 42 4.82 -7.17 8.25
C ILE A 42 5.04 -7.61 9.70
N LEU A 43 5.89 -8.60 9.93
CA LEU A 43 6.21 -9.09 11.28
C LEU A 43 7.22 -8.19 12.01
N LYS A 44 7.80 -7.20 11.32
CA LYS A 44 8.73 -6.26 11.95
C LYS A 44 8.00 -5.40 13.00
N PRO A 45 8.65 -5.08 14.14
CA PRO A 45 8.08 -4.18 15.12
C PRO A 45 7.78 -2.80 14.54
N GLY A 46 6.63 -2.23 14.90
CA GLY A 46 6.24 -0.87 14.51
C GLY A 46 5.69 -0.73 13.10
N VAL A 47 5.48 -1.84 12.36
CA VAL A 47 4.77 -1.80 11.08
C VAL A 47 3.33 -1.35 11.29
N MET A 48 2.90 -0.42 10.45
CA MET A 48 1.56 0.13 10.46
C MET A 48 0.84 -0.17 9.15
N PHE A 49 -0.48 -0.11 9.18
CA PHE A 49 -1.36 -0.19 8.02
C PHE A 49 -2.10 1.13 7.84
N CYS A 50 -2.23 1.58 6.59
CA CYS A 50 -2.96 2.80 6.23
C CYS A 50 -4.06 2.47 5.21
N THR A 51 -5.30 2.84 5.54
CA THR A 51 -6.50 2.53 4.72
C THR A 51 -6.76 3.50 3.56
N GLU A 52 -5.92 4.52 3.38
CA GLU A 52 -6.12 5.56 2.36
C GLU A 52 -4.76 6.06 1.87
N VAL A 53 -4.78 6.86 0.80
CA VAL A 53 -3.61 7.68 0.45
C VAL A 53 -3.28 8.53 1.66
N SER A 54 -2.07 8.36 2.20
CA SER A 54 -1.55 8.97 3.42
C SER A 54 -1.83 10.49 3.57
N ASN A 55 -2.06 11.20 2.46
CA ASN A 55 -2.34 12.64 2.40
C ASN A 55 -3.82 13.07 2.54
N LYS A 56 -4.80 12.17 2.64
CA LYS A 56 -6.22 12.54 2.82
C LYS A 56 -6.54 12.71 4.31
N ARG A 57 -7.17 13.85 4.69
CA ARG A 57 -7.72 14.05 6.04
C ARG A 57 -8.69 12.90 6.36
N GLY A 58 -8.41 12.16 7.44
CA GLY A 58 -9.24 11.02 7.87
C GLY A 58 -8.64 9.63 7.60
N SER A 59 -7.43 9.52 7.03
CA SER A 59 -6.75 8.22 6.91
C SER A 59 -6.60 7.57 8.29
N LYS A 60 -7.05 6.31 8.42
CA LYS A 60 -6.87 5.52 9.64
C LYS A 60 -5.52 4.82 9.51
N ILE A 61 -4.61 5.16 10.40
CA ILE A 61 -3.33 4.45 10.52
C ILE A 61 -3.42 3.63 11.80
N VAL A 62 -3.27 2.32 11.66
CA VAL A 62 -3.35 1.37 12.77
C VAL A 62 -2.09 0.51 12.80
N PRO A 63 -1.70 -0.01 13.97
CA PRO A 63 -0.73 -1.10 14.03
C PRO A 63 -1.17 -2.25 13.11
N ILE A 64 -0.20 -2.90 12.46
CA ILE A 64 -0.51 -4.04 11.57
C ILE A 64 -1.18 -5.21 12.31
N SER A 65 -0.99 -5.31 13.63
CA SER A 65 -1.70 -6.27 14.50
C SER A 65 -3.21 -6.07 14.52
N ASP A 66 -3.66 -4.84 14.24
CA ASP A 66 -5.07 -4.44 14.32
C ASP A 66 -5.69 -4.40 12.91
N PHE A 67 -5.01 -4.98 11.91
CA PHE A 67 -5.45 -5.00 10.51
C PHE A 67 -6.87 -5.59 10.35
N SER A 68 -7.18 -6.66 11.08
CA SER A 68 -8.51 -7.30 11.07
C SER A 68 -9.62 -6.42 11.63
N ASP A 69 -9.28 -5.39 12.42
CA ASP A 69 -10.23 -4.45 13.02
C ASP A 69 -10.46 -3.21 12.13
N THR A 70 -10.09 -3.32 10.85
CA THR A 70 -10.28 -2.26 9.85
C THR A 70 -11.35 -2.66 8.84
N ASP A 71 -11.95 -1.66 8.19
CA ASP A 71 -12.91 -1.85 7.10
C ASP A 71 -12.20 -2.22 5.77
N VAL A 72 -11.10 -2.97 5.86
CA VAL A 72 -10.31 -3.35 4.68
C VAL A 72 -11.07 -4.38 3.87
N ASP A 73 -10.96 -4.25 2.55
CA ASP A 73 -11.58 -5.17 1.62
C ASP A 73 -10.63 -6.35 1.36
N GLU A 74 -10.64 -7.34 2.27
CA GLU A 74 -9.77 -8.52 2.19
C GLU A 74 -9.98 -9.35 0.92
N ASP A 75 -11.21 -9.41 0.41
CA ASP A 75 -11.52 -10.12 -0.83
C ASP A 75 -10.72 -9.52 -2.01
N ILE A 76 -10.68 -8.18 -2.09
CA ILE A 76 -9.96 -7.48 -3.15
C ILE A 76 -8.44 -7.69 -3.02
N LEU A 77 -7.92 -7.80 -1.80
CA LEU A 77 -6.49 -7.99 -1.55
C LEU A 77 -6.02 -9.42 -1.79
N PHE A 78 -6.81 -10.41 -1.38
CA PHE A 78 -6.33 -11.79 -1.26
C PHE A 78 -7.07 -12.81 -2.12
N MET A 79 -8.22 -12.45 -2.71
CA MET A 79 -8.99 -13.34 -3.57
C MET A 79 -8.84 -13.03 -5.06
N ARG A 80 -8.99 -14.06 -5.89
CA ARG A 80 -9.06 -13.91 -7.34
C ARG A 80 -10.49 -13.56 -7.76
N LEU A 81 -10.75 -12.27 -8.00
CA LEU A 81 -12.06 -11.76 -8.41
C LEU A 81 -12.18 -11.55 -9.93
N ASN A 82 -13.41 -11.32 -10.40
CA ASN A 82 -13.67 -10.98 -11.80
C ASN A 82 -13.35 -9.50 -12.08
N TRP A 83 -12.15 -9.23 -12.58
CA TRP A 83 -11.69 -7.87 -12.91
C TRP A 83 -12.42 -7.18 -14.08
N LYS A 84 -13.39 -7.84 -14.70
CA LYS A 84 -14.28 -7.21 -15.69
C LYS A 84 -15.57 -6.67 -15.08
N ASP A 85 -15.86 -7.02 -13.83
CA ASP A 85 -17.01 -6.52 -13.11
C ASP A 85 -16.77 -5.07 -12.65
N PRO A 86 -17.60 -4.10 -13.09
CA PRO A 86 -17.47 -2.71 -12.67
C PRO A 86 -17.50 -2.51 -11.15
N ALA A 87 -18.29 -3.29 -10.41
CA ALA A 87 -18.37 -3.17 -8.96
C ALA A 87 -17.07 -3.63 -8.27
N VAL A 88 -16.43 -4.67 -8.81
CA VAL A 88 -15.11 -5.13 -8.35
C VAL A 88 -14.04 -4.09 -8.68
N LEU A 89 -14.11 -3.45 -9.85
CA LEU A 89 -13.17 -2.39 -10.23
C LEU A 89 -13.30 -1.16 -9.33
N GLU A 90 -14.51 -0.77 -8.95
CA GLU A 90 -14.74 0.33 -8.01
C GLU A 90 -14.10 0.03 -6.64
N ARG A 91 -14.32 -1.17 -6.09
CA ARG A 91 -13.68 -1.63 -4.85
C ARG A 91 -12.14 -1.64 -4.99
N LYS A 92 -11.62 -2.14 -6.12
CA LYS A 92 -10.17 -2.12 -6.42
C LYS A 92 -9.61 -0.70 -6.40
N SER A 93 -10.33 0.28 -6.96
CA SER A 93 -9.90 1.69 -7.00
C SER A 93 -9.72 2.32 -5.61
N VAL A 94 -10.38 1.77 -4.60
CA VAL A 94 -10.16 2.12 -3.19
C VAL A 94 -8.94 1.36 -2.66
N ALA A 95 -8.91 0.03 -2.84
CA ALA A 95 -7.86 -0.83 -2.29
C ALA A 95 -6.45 -0.55 -2.82
N VAL A 96 -6.30 -0.03 -4.04
CA VAL A 96 -4.99 0.37 -4.59
C VAL A 96 -4.30 1.49 -3.79
N LYS A 97 -5.00 2.13 -2.87
CA LYS A 97 -4.47 3.18 -1.99
C LYS A 97 -4.04 2.66 -0.62
N TYR A 98 -4.31 1.39 -0.32
CA TYR A 98 -3.90 0.78 0.94
C TYR A 98 -2.39 0.62 0.96
N GLU A 99 -1.77 0.98 2.09
CA GLU A 99 -0.32 0.96 2.24
C GLU A 99 0.08 0.21 3.52
N ILE A 100 1.18 -0.53 3.44
CA ILE A 100 1.95 -0.99 4.59
C ILE A 100 3.08 0.00 4.82
N LEU A 101 3.20 0.48 6.06
CA LEU A 101 4.20 1.45 6.47
C LEU A 101 5.25 0.74 7.32
N VAL A 102 6.41 0.48 6.71
CA VAL A 102 7.55 -0.17 7.39
C VAL A 102 8.45 0.91 7.97
N PRO A 103 8.76 0.90 9.28
CA PRO A 103 9.66 1.89 9.87
C PRO A 103 11.06 1.83 9.26
N ASP A 104 11.65 3.01 9.04
CA ASP A 104 13.05 3.23 8.67
C ASP A 104 13.48 2.67 7.30
N LEU A 105 13.51 1.35 7.12
CA LEU A 105 13.95 0.68 5.89
C LEU A 105 13.38 -0.73 5.73
N VAL A 106 13.46 -1.25 4.50
CA VAL A 106 13.26 -2.68 4.18
C VAL A 106 14.62 -3.29 3.82
N GLU A 107 15.05 -4.33 4.53
CA GLU A 107 16.33 -4.98 4.29
C GLU A 107 16.34 -5.72 2.94
N PRO A 108 17.50 -5.82 2.25
CA PRO A 108 17.61 -6.52 0.98
C PRO A 108 17.10 -7.96 0.99
N ASP A 109 17.21 -8.67 2.12
CA ASP A 109 16.75 -10.05 2.28
C ASP A 109 15.23 -10.21 2.15
N TYR A 110 14.48 -9.11 2.24
CA TYR A 110 13.04 -9.07 1.96
C TYR A 110 12.73 -8.79 0.49
N ILE A 111 13.70 -8.44 -0.36
CA ILE A 111 13.44 -8.17 -1.77
C ILE A 111 13.45 -9.50 -2.54
N LEU A 112 12.36 -9.76 -3.27
CA LEU A 112 12.26 -10.88 -4.19
C LEU A 112 12.86 -10.47 -5.55
N LEU A 113 13.82 -11.28 -6.02
CA LEU A 113 14.47 -11.14 -7.33
C LEU A 113 13.73 -11.93 -8.42
#